data_AF-A0A937TZY1-F1
#
_entry.id   AF-A0A937TZY1-F1
#
_cell.length_a   1.000
_cell.length_b   1.000
_cell.length_c   1.000
_cell.angle_alpha   90.00
_cell.angle_beta   90.00
_cell.angle_gamma   90.00
#
_symmetry.space_group_name_H-M   'P 1'
#
loop_
_entity.id
_entity.type
_entity.pdbx_description
1 polymer ?
#
loop_
_entity_poly.entity_id
_entity_poly.type
_entity_poly.pdbx_seq_one_letter_code
_entity_poly.pdbx_strand_id
1 'polypeptide(L)' 'MRQFIGETTWAHLDIAGMDIFAKPTELTAEGSTGFGVRLLTTYLINLAEKK' A
#
# COMPACT_ATOMS: atom_id res chain seq x y z
N MET A 1 -3.87 4.02 -17.63
CA MET A 1 -3.53 4.87 -16.46
C MET A 1 -2.56 5.99 -16.86
N ARG A 2 -1.39 5.68 -17.43
CA ARG A 2 -0.36 6.69 -17.75
C ARG A 2 -0.85 7.83 -18.65
N GLN A 3 -1.75 7.52 -19.57
CA GLN A 3 -2.38 8.48 -20.46
C GLN A 3 -3.32 9.51 -19.77
N PHE A 4 -3.60 9.36 -18.47
CA PHE A 4 -4.54 10.21 -17.72
C PHE A 4 -3.89 11.03 -16.59
N ILE A 5 -2.59 10.89 -16.37
CA ILE A 5 -1.88 11.51 -15.24
C ILE A 5 -1.49 12.97 -15.53
N GLY A 6 -1.23 13.28 -16.80
CA GLY A 6 -0.65 14.57 -17.21
C GLY A 6 0.74 14.76 -16.62
N GLU A 7 0.98 15.92 -16.01
CA GLU A 7 2.27 16.28 -15.38
C GLU A 7 2.35 15.91 -13.89
N THR A 8 1.30 15.28 -13.34
CA THR A 8 1.23 14.95 -11.91
C THR A 8 2.26 13.88 -11.55
N THR A 9 3.07 14.12 -10.50
CA THR A 9 3.90 13.07 -9.89
C THR A 9 2.99 11.98 -9.31
N TRP A 10 2.97 10.81 -9.94
CA TRP A 10 2.00 9.76 -9.65
C TRP A 10 2.62 8.37 -9.65
N ALA A 11 2.12 7.52 -8.74
CA ALA A 11 2.44 6.11 -8.67
C ALA A 11 1.15 5.28 -8.64
N HIS A 12 1.12 4.22 -9.45
CA HIS A 12 0.12 3.16 -9.36
C HIS A 12 0.69 2.01 -8.54
N LEU A 13 -0.09 1.52 -7.58
CA LEU A 13 0.23 0.29 -6.87
C LEU A 13 -0.91 -0.69 -7.12
N ASP A 14 -0.61 -1.77 -7.84
CA ASP A 14 -1.53 -2.89 -8.01
C ASP A 14 -1.37 -3.85 -6.83
N ILE A 15 -2.47 -4.09 -6.11
CA ILE A 15 -2.50 -4.90 -4.88
C ILE A 15 -3.46 -6.09 -4.99
N ALA A 16 -4.02 -6.37 -6.17
CA ALA A 16 -5.10 -7.35 -6.33
C ALA A 16 -4.69 -8.81 -6.01
N GLY A 17 -3.39 -9.11 -5.91
CA GLY A 17 -2.89 -10.45 -5.54
C GLY A 17 -2.51 -10.62 -4.06
N MET A 18 -2.69 -9.59 -3.25
CA MET A 18 -2.28 -9.58 -1.84
C MET A 18 -3.47 -9.51 -0.89
N ASP A 19 -4.69 -9.66 -1.39
CA ASP A 19 -5.94 -9.36 -0.70
C ASP A 19 -6.30 -10.34 0.42
N ILE A 20 -5.94 -11.63 0.26
CA ILE A 20 -6.29 -12.69 1.20
C ILE A 20 -5.07 -13.56 1.58
N PHE A 21 -4.88 -13.77 2.88
CA PHE A 21 -4.04 -14.84 3.40
C PHE A 21 -4.86 -16.08 3.72
N ALA A 22 -4.52 -17.19 3.07
CA ALA A 22 -5.14 -18.50 3.29
C ALA A 22 -4.73 -19.15 4.63
N LYS A 23 -3.75 -18.59 5.34
CA LYS A 23 -3.29 -19.04 6.65
C LYS A 23 -2.87 -17.83 7.49
N PRO A 24 -3.03 -17.89 8.82
CA PRO A 24 -2.52 -16.83 9.68
C PRO A 24 -0.99 -16.77 9.64
N THR A 25 -0.46 -15.59 9.93
CA THR A 25 0.97 -15.32 10.15
C THR A 25 1.16 -14.78 11.57
N GLU A 26 2.40 -14.53 11.99
CA GLU A 26 2.68 -13.87 13.28
C GLU A 26 2.07 -12.47 13.39
N LEU A 27 1.79 -11.82 12.26
CA LEU A 27 1.38 -10.42 12.20
C LEU A 27 -0.10 -10.22 11.80
N THR A 28 -0.79 -11.27 11.37
CA THR A 28 -2.18 -11.17 10.90
C THR A 28 -2.89 -12.52 10.91
N ALA A 29 -4.19 -12.50 11.14
CA ALA A 29 -5.06 -13.66 11.00
C ALA A 29 -5.22 -14.09 9.53
N GLU A 30 -5.83 -15.26 9.34
CA GLU A 30 -6.37 -15.70 8.05
C GLU A 30 -7.46 -14.72 7.56
N GLY A 31 -7.54 -14.52 6.24
CA GLY A 31 -8.48 -13.58 5.63
C GLY A 31 -7.78 -12.32 5.10
N SER A 32 -8.44 -11.17 5.22
CA SER A 32 -7.96 -9.92 4.63
C SER A 32 -6.61 -9.48 5.20
N THR A 33 -5.67 -9.10 4.34
CA THR A 33 -4.29 -8.81 4.74
C THR A 33 -4.02 -7.36 5.15
N GLY A 34 -4.87 -6.42 4.72
CA GLY A 34 -4.59 -4.98 4.84
C GLY A 34 -3.30 -4.54 4.13
N PHE A 35 -2.85 -5.25 3.11
CA PHE A 35 -1.61 -4.97 2.39
C PHE A 35 -1.56 -3.51 1.89
N GLY A 36 -0.42 -2.86 2.10
CA GLY A 36 -0.19 -1.46 1.70
C GLY A 36 -0.51 -0.40 2.77
N VAL A 37 -1.33 -0.69 3.80
CA VAL A 37 -1.68 0.31 4.82
C VAL A 37 -0.44 0.81 5.57
N ARG A 38 0.35 -0.10 6.15
CA ARG A 38 1.59 0.28 6.85
C ARG A 38 2.57 1.03 5.94
N LEU A 39 2.69 0.61 4.69
CA LEU A 39 3.57 1.24 3.70
C LEU A 39 3.19 2.71 3.47
N LEU A 40 1.90 2.97 3.18
CA LEU A 40 1.42 4.34 2.92
C LEU A 40 1.46 5.20 4.17
N THR A 41 1.12 4.65 5.34
CA THR A 41 1.24 5.35 6.62
C THR A 41 2.68 5.76 6.91
N THR A 42 3.64 4.83 6.79
CA THR A 42 5.07 5.14 6.99
C THR A 42 5.58 6.14 5.96
N TYR A 43 5.15 6.05 4.70
CA TYR A 43 5.51 7.04 3.68
C TYR A 43 5.08 8.46 4.07
N LEU A 44 3.82 8.62 4.51
CA LEU A 44 3.28 9.92 4.91
C LEU A 44 3.96 10.47 6.18
N ILE A 45 4.23 9.61 7.17
CA ILE A 45 4.96 10.00 8.38
C ILE A 45 6.36 10.50 8.01
N ASN A 46 7.11 9.72 7.22
CA ASN A 46 8.46 10.10 6.78
C ASN A 46 8.45 11.40 5.97
N LEU A 47 7.42 11.60 5.14
CA LEU A 47 7.27 12.84 4.36
C LEU A 47 7.00 14.05 5.26
N ALA A 48 6.21 13.88 6.33
CA ALA A 48 5.92 14.93 7.30
C ALA A 48 7.12 15.26 8.19
N GLU A 49 7.96 14.27 8.51
CA GLU A 49 9.16 14.42 9.34
C GLU A 49 10.36 15.00 8.58
N LYS A 50 10.43 14.82 7.25
CA LYS A 50 11.49 15.34 6.37
C LYS A 50 11.48 16.87 6.16
N LYS A 51 10.99 17.65 7.14
CA LYS A 51 11.11 19.10 7.14
C LYS A 51 12.55 19.56 7.30
#